data_AF-X1BII0-F1
#
_entry.id   AF-X1BII0-F1
#
_cell.length_a   1.000
_cell.length_b   1.000
_cell.length_c   1.000
_cell.angle_alpha   90.00
_cell.angle_beta   90.00
_cell.angle_gamma   90.00
#
_symmetry.space_group_name_H-M   'P 1'
#
loop_
_entity.id
_entity.type
_entity.pdbx_description
1 polymer ?
#
loop_
_entity_poly.entity_id
_entity_poly.type
_entity_poly.pdbx_seq_one_letter_code
_entity_poly.pdbx_strand_id
1 'polypeptide(L)' 'LTSMEYRFRVFKWIGAVLFGDSGRVYRSLKKISLQDWHNSWGAGLRFYPGAFVVRFDIGMSREGTRIFFNFGHVF' A
#
# COMPACT_ATOMS: atom_id res chain seq x y z
N LEU A 1 11.06 -11.08 0.67
CA LEU A 1 10.13 -9.94 0.76
C LEU A 1 9.77 -9.62 -0.67
N THR A 2 8.57 -9.99 -1.09
CA THR A 2 8.12 -9.76 -2.47
C THR A 2 7.04 -8.70 -2.41
N SER A 3 7.36 -7.52 -2.92
CA SER A 3 6.42 -6.42 -3.06
C SER A 3 5.92 -6.36 -4.50
N MET A 4 4.61 -6.38 -4.67
CA MET A 4 3.92 -6.16 -5.93
C MET A 4 3.18 -4.83 -5.84
N GLU A 5 3.50 -3.92 -6.75
CA GLU A 5 2.79 -2.66 -6.91
C GLU A 5 2.27 -2.55 -8.33
N TYR A 6 0.96 -2.41 -8.49
CA TYR A 6 0.30 -2.19 -9.76
C TYR A 6 -0.31 -0.79 -9.78
N ARG A 7 0.21 0.06 -10.68
CA ARG A 7 -0.19 1.47 -10.79
C ARG A 7 -0.89 1.69 -12.12
N PHE A 8 -2.07 2.28 -12.08
CA PHE A 8 -2.83 2.57 -13.29
C PHE A 8 -3.57 3.90 -13.16
N ARG A 9 -3.79 4.55 -14.29
CA ARG A 9 -4.59 5.77 -14.36
C ARG A 9 -6.03 5.38 -14.63
N VAL A 10 -6.95 5.81 -13.77
CA VAL A 10 -8.39 5.60 -13.96
C VAL A 10 -8.96 6.72 -14.83
N PHE A 11 -8.55 7.96 -14.55
CA PHE A 11 -8.91 9.15 -15.32
C PHE A 11 -7.71 10.10 -15.46
N LYS A 12 -7.85 11.15 -16.30
CA LYS A 12 -6.83 12.17 -16.52
C LYS A 12 -6.35 12.84 -15.21
N TRP A 13 -7.21 12.88 -14.20
CA TRP A 13 -6.93 13.47 -12.88
C TRP A 13 -7.02 12.45 -11.73
N ILE A 14 -7.29 11.17 -12.00
CA ILE A 14 -7.43 10.11 -10.99
C ILE A 14 -6.48 8.96 -11.32
N GLY A 15 -5.53 8.71 -10.42
CA GLY A 15 -4.71 7.50 -10.43
C GLY A 15 -5.15 6.53 -9.35
N ALA A 16 -4.98 5.23 -9.61
CA ALA A 16 -5.11 4.18 -8.63
C ALA A 16 -3.80 3.39 -8.52
N VAL A 17 -3.53 2.87 -7.34
CA VAL A 17 -2.43 1.94 -7.06
C VAL A 17 -2.98 0.80 -6.24
N LEU A 18 -2.60 -0.42 -6.60
CA LEU A 18 -2.77 -1.59 -5.75
C LEU A 18 -1.37 -2.01 -5.32
N PHE A 19 -1.19 -2.26 -4.03
CA PHE A 19 0.09 -2.71 -3.50
C PHE A 19 -0.12 -3.89 -2.58
N GLY A 20 0.75 -4.88 -2.69
CA GLY A 20 0.75 -6.04 -1.82
C GLY A 20 2.19 -6.39 -1.49
N ASP A 21 2.49 -6.57 -0.22
CA ASP A 21 3.75 -7.15 0.22
C ASP A 21 3.46 -8.49 0.89
N SER A 22 4.13 -9.53 0.39
CA SER A 22 4.19 -10.81 1.07
C SER A 22 5.63 -11.02 1.55
N GLY A 23 5.78 -10.98 2.87
CA GLY A 23 7.05 -10.81 3.53
C GLY A 23 7.16 -11.69 4.77
N ARG A 24 8.24 -12.48 4.86
CA ARG A 24 8.58 -13.20 6.09
C ARG A 24 9.81 -12.55 6.72
N VAL A 25 9.63 -11.83 7.83
CA VAL A 25 10.74 -11.29 8.63
C VAL A 25 11.23 -12.42 9.55
N TYR A 26 12.21 -13.20 9.11
CA TYR A 26 12.90 -14.14 9.99
C TYR A 26 13.95 -13.40 10.82
N ARG A 27 13.71 -13.27 12.14
CA ARG A 27 14.72 -12.73 13.07
C ARG A 27 15.71 -13.79 13.58
N SER A 28 15.51 -15.09 13.29
CA SER A 28 16.43 -16.18 13.67
C SER A 28 16.17 -17.48 12.90
N LEU A 29 17.24 -18.16 12.46
CA LEU A 29 17.23 -19.37 11.61
C LEU A 29 16.66 -20.64 12.28
N LYS A 30 16.34 -20.62 13.59
CA LYS A 30 15.96 -21.82 14.37
C LYS A 30 14.46 -22.07 14.54
N LYS A 31 13.57 -21.22 14.03
CA LYS A 31 12.10 -21.44 14.11
C LYS A 31 11.44 -21.26 12.74
N ILE A 32 11.59 -22.26 11.89
CA ILE A 32 10.87 -22.36 10.63
C ILE A 32 9.47 -22.89 10.95
N SER A 33 8.55 -22.00 11.34
CA SER A 33 7.12 -22.32 11.44
C SER A 33 6.38 -21.79 10.21
N LEU A 34 5.49 -22.62 9.65
CA LEU A 34 4.65 -22.29 8.49
C LEU A 34 3.46 -21.36 8.85
N GLN A 35 3.26 -21.03 10.13
CA GLN A 35 2.10 -20.26 10.60
C GLN A 35 2.25 -18.73 10.56
N ASP A 36 3.48 -18.22 10.49
CA ASP A 36 3.79 -16.77 10.54
C ASP A 36 4.02 -16.18 9.14
N TRP A 37 3.07 -16.42 8.22
CA TRP A 37 3.01 -15.65 6.98
C TRP A 37 2.38 -14.29 7.26
N HIS A 38 3.16 -13.22 7.06
CA HIS A 38 2.67 -11.85 7.15
C HIS A 38 2.38 -11.35 5.74
N ASN A 39 1.09 -11.33 5.40
CA ASN A 39 0.64 -10.78 4.13
C ASN A 39 -0.01 -9.42 4.40
N SER A 40 0.46 -8.41 3.67
CA SER A 40 -0.12 -7.07 3.67
C SER A 40 -0.57 -6.73 2.26
N TRP A 41 -1.75 -6.17 2.14
CA TRP A 41 -2.29 -5.74 0.86
C TRP A 41 -3.03 -4.43 1.03
N GLY A 42 -3.11 -3.64 -0.02
CA GLY A 42 -3.66 -2.31 0.05
C GLY A 42 -3.93 -1.72 -1.32
N ALA A 43 -4.68 -0.63 -1.27
CA ALA A 43 -5.07 0.13 -2.44
C ALA A 43 -4.92 1.61 -2.13
N GLY A 44 -4.59 2.39 -3.14
CA GLY A 44 -4.42 3.82 -3.07
C GLY A 44 -5.11 4.51 -4.22
N LEU A 45 -5.74 5.64 -3.92
CA LEU A 45 -6.33 6.55 -4.89
C LEU A 45 -5.58 7.87 -4.81
N ARG A 46 -5.27 8.43 -5.98
CA ARG A 46 -4.56 9.69 -6.13
C ARG A 46 -5.39 10.61 -6.99
N PHE A 47 -5.80 11.73 -6.43
CA PHE A 47 -6.55 12.75 -7.13
C PHE A 47 -5.66 13.98 -7.36
N TYR A 48 -5.66 14.47 -8.60
CA TYR A 48 -4.84 15.61 -9.05
C TYR A 48 -5.72 16.75 -9.56
N PRO A 49 -6.46 17.46 -8.68
CA PRO A 49 -7.22 18.64 -9.06
C PRO A 49 -6.27 19.84 -9.21
N GLY A 50 -5.59 19.91 -10.35
CA GLY A 50 -4.72 21.03 -10.72
C GLY A 50 -3.52 21.20 -9.79
N ALA A 51 -3.64 22.15 -8.85
CA ALA A 51 -2.58 22.56 -7.92
C ALA A 51 -2.40 21.66 -6.69
N PHE A 52 -3.40 20.83 -6.41
CA PHE A 52 -3.40 20.00 -5.22
C PHE A 52 -3.23 18.54 -5.60
N VAL A 53 -2.64 17.76 -4.68
CA VAL A 53 -2.62 16.32 -4.74
C VAL A 53 -3.30 15.77 -3.49
N VAL A 54 -4.33 14.97 -3.70
CA VAL A 54 -4.98 14.23 -2.62
C VAL A 54 -4.61 12.76 -2.79
N ARG A 55 -4.10 12.15 -1.73
CA ARG A 55 -3.78 10.73 -1.69
C ARG A 55 -4.59 10.07 -0.59
N PHE A 56 -5.26 9.00 -0.95
CA PHE A 56 -6.01 8.18 -0.02
C PHE A 56 -5.51 6.75 -0.19
N ASP A 57 -4.79 6.22 0.79
CA ASP A 57 -4.23 4.88 0.76
C ASP A 57 -4.80 4.07 1.93
N ILE A 58 -5.29 2.87 1.66
CA ILE A 58 -5.76 1.92 2.66
C ILE A 58 -4.90 0.66 2.58
N GLY A 59 -4.30 0.29 3.70
CA GLY A 59 -3.51 -0.94 3.85
C GLY A 59 -4.15 -1.85 4.89
N MET A 60 -4.28 -3.12 4.55
CA MET A 60 -4.77 -4.19 5.41
C MET A 60 -3.65 -5.21 5.60
N SER A 61 -3.37 -5.57 6.85
CA SER A 61 -2.45 -6.65 7.22
C SER A 61 -3.11 -7.56 8.25
N ARG A 62 -2.45 -8.68 8.60
CA ARG A 62 -2.95 -9.58 9.67
C ARG A 62 -3.05 -8.90 11.03
N GLU A 63 -2.33 -7.81 11.24
CA GLU A 63 -2.34 -7.02 12.49
C GLU A 63 -3.40 -5.91 12.50
N GLY A 64 -3.97 -5.55 11.35
CA GLY A 64 -5.07 -4.59 11.28
C GLY A 64 -5.13 -3.78 9.99
N THR A 65 -6.07 -2.84 9.97
CA THR A 65 -6.29 -1.91 8.85
C THR A 65 -5.73 -0.54 9.20
N ARG A 66 -4.99 0.06 8.28
CA ARG A 66 -4.47 1.43 8.39
C ARG A 66 -4.92 2.24 7.18
N ILE A 67 -5.47 3.41 7.46
CA ILE A 67 -5.90 4.37 6.45
C ILE A 67 -4.96 5.57 6.52
N PHE A 68 -4.47 5.98 5.36
CA PHE A 68 -3.62 7.14 5.17
C PHE A 68 -4.36 8.12 4.28
N PHE A 69 -4.52 9.33 4.77
CA PHE A 69 -5.03 10.45 3.99
C PHE A 69 -3.96 11.53 3.97
N ASN A 70 -3.56 11.94 2.78
CA ASN A 70 -2.56 12.98 2.59
C ASN A 70 -3.10 14.03 1.62
N PHE A 71 -2.96 15.29 2.03
CA PHE A 71 -3.33 16.44 1.22
C PHE A 71 -2.09 17.31 1.09
N GLY A 72 -1.64 17.53 -0.15
CA GLY A 72 -0.46 18.34 -0.45
C GLY A 72 -0.75 19.38 -1.52
N HIS A 73 -0.15 20.55 -1.39
CA HIS A 73 -0.02 21.51 -2.49
C HIS A 73 1.19 21.08 -3.34
N VAL A 74 1.07 21.16 -4.66
CA VAL A 74 2.16 20.81 -5.59
C VAL A 74 3.23 21.91 -5.65
N PHE A 75 3.01 23.07 -5.01
CA PHE A 75 3.88 24.25 -5.01
C PHE A 75 3.74 25.05 -3.70
#